data_AF-A0A6A0H3E7-F1
#
_entry.id   AF-A0A6A0H3E7-F1
#
_cell.length_a   1.000
_cell.length_b   1.000
_cell.length_c   1.000
_cell.angle_alpha   90.00
_cell.angle_beta   90.00
_cell.angle_gamma   90.00
#
_symmetry.space_group_name_H-M   'P 1'
#
loop_
_entity.id
_entity.type
_entity.pdbx_description
1 polymer ?
#
loop_
_entity_poly.entity_id
_entity_poly.type
_entity_poly.pdbx_seq_one_letter_code
_entity_poly.pdbx_strand_id
1 'polypeptide(L)'
;MSAEAIKLSYWGNAESQEMKHLNNIVLKLSFRSSRSILWEEKFLAHFLKGLGEPSLNIAMYHSRTAEQEIRNNTLSVFPYFTVTVFVITVFCLASVTLGDCVRSKTWLGLVAIISSALASLTAFGILMHCGVPMIGMNMAAPFLMLGIGIDDAFVTLSAWHRTRPQDSVRERMAQTYAESAVSISITSITNMISFFVGTFTYFSSVRVFCLYLGISVLMTYVWHITLFGACLALSGRAEKQQLHNITCKRVKSSSES
;
A
#
# COMPACT_ATOMS: atom_id res chain seq x y z
N MET A 1 -35.01 3.09 -5.42
CA MET A 1 -34.43 4.41 -5.75
C MET A 1 -33.14 4.56 -4.96
N SER A 2 -32.00 4.35 -5.63
CA SER A 2 -30.65 4.42 -5.08
C SER A 2 -30.36 5.84 -4.57
N ALA A 3 -30.12 6.00 -3.27
CA ALA A 3 -29.65 7.26 -2.71
C ALA A 3 -28.15 7.38 -2.96
N GLU A 4 -27.77 8.01 -4.08
CA GLU A 4 -26.41 8.47 -4.28
C GLU A 4 -26.06 9.52 -3.22
N ALA A 5 -25.03 9.25 -2.43
CA ALA A 5 -24.44 10.24 -1.55
C ALA A 5 -23.74 11.29 -2.41
N ILE A 6 -24.45 12.36 -2.75
CA ILE A 6 -23.89 13.52 -3.47
C ILE A 6 -22.94 14.24 -2.50
N LYS A 7 -21.63 14.12 -2.74
CA LYS A 7 -20.61 14.91 -2.04
C LYS A 7 -20.50 16.27 -2.71
N LEU A 8 -21.17 17.28 -2.16
CA LEU A 8 -21.05 18.68 -2.57
C LEU A 8 -19.82 19.32 -1.92
N SER A 9 -18.77 19.59 -2.70
CA SER A 9 -17.68 20.51 -2.30
C SER A 9 -18.05 21.91 -2.78
N TYR A 10 -18.19 22.86 -1.86
CA TYR A 10 -18.44 24.27 -2.14
C TYR A 10 -17.43 25.14 -1.39
N TRP A 11 -16.99 26.24 -2.01
CA TRP A 11 -16.00 27.17 -1.47
C TRP A 11 -16.54 28.61 -1.59
N GLY A 12 -16.52 29.38 -0.50
CA GLY A 12 -16.99 30.78 -0.45
C GLY A 12 -17.06 31.34 0.98
N ASN A 13 -17.16 32.67 1.13
CA ASN A 13 -17.26 33.33 2.44
C ASN A 13 -18.60 32.98 3.14
N ALA A 14 -18.51 32.58 4.42
CA ALA A 14 -19.60 31.96 5.19
C ALA A 14 -20.83 32.85 5.48
N GLU A 15 -20.80 34.13 5.10
CA GLU A 15 -21.85 35.11 5.43
C GLU A 15 -22.98 35.22 4.39
N SER A 16 -22.82 34.66 3.19
CA SER A 16 -23.85 34.76 2.15
C SER A 16 -25.12 33.95 2.48
N GLN A 17 -26.29 34.47 2.10
CA GLN A 17 -27.59 33.85 2.38
C GLN A 17 -27.76 32.50 1.68
N GLU A 18 -27.12 32.32 0.53
CA GLU A 18 -27.08 31.04 -0.20
C GLU A 18 -26.28 29.97 0.54
N MET A 19 -25.16 30.34 1.18
CA MET A 19 -24.36 29.40 1.99
C MET A 19 -25.13 28.90 3.21
N LYS A 20 -25.89 29.77 3.87
CA LYS A 20 -26.79 29.38 4.97
C LYS A 20 -27.88 28.42 4.49
N HIS A 21 -28.42 28.64 3.29
CA HIS A 21 -29.44 27.75 2.73
C HIS A 21 -28.87 26.37 2.34
N LEU A 22 -27.71 26.34 1.70
CA LEU A 22 -26.99 25.12 1.34
C LEU A 22 -26.60 24.31 2.59
N ASN A 23 -26.09 24.97 3.64
CA ASN A 23 -25.73 24.30 4.88
C ASN A 23 -26.95 23.64 5.55
N ASN A 24 -28.10 24.32 5.55
CA ASN A 24 -29.36 23.74 6.04
C ASN A 24 -29.81 22.53 5.22
N ILE A 25 -29.65 22.55 3.90
CA ILE A 25 -29.99 21.42 3.03
C ILE A 25 -29.05 20.24 3.30
N VAL A 26 -27.74 20.49 3.39
CA VAL A 26 -26.72 19.48 3.70
C VAL A 26 -26.95 18.84 5.07
N LEU A 27 -27.22 19.66 6.09
CA LEU A 27 -27.60 19.17 7.42
C LEU A 27 -28.84 18.30 7.35
N LYS A 28 -29.88 18.72 6.63
CA LYS A 28 -31.13 17.95 6.50
C LYS A 28 -30.93 16.64 5.74
N LEU A 29 -30.09 16.62 4.72
CA LEU A 29 -29.72 15.42 3.95
C LEU A 29 -28.87 14.46 4.79
N SER A 30 -27.87 14.97 5.51
CA SER A 30 -27.03 14.20 6.43
C SER A 30 -27.87 13.59 7.56
N PHE A 31 -28.75 14.38 8.18
CA PHE A 31 -29.65 13.93 9.25
C PHE A 31 -30.71 12.94 8.74
N ARG A 32 -31.12 13.02 7.46
CA ARG A 32 -32.00 12.02 6.84
C ARG A 32 -31.26 10.69 6.63
N SER A 33 -29.99 10.75 6.22
CA SER A 33 -29.13 9.56 6.08
C SER A 33 -28.84 8.88 7.43
N SER A 34 -28.52 9.64 8.48
CA SER A 34 -28.30 9.06 9.81
C SER A 34 -29.54 8.37 10.39
N ARG A 35 -30.72 8.97 10.18
CA ARG A 35 -31.99 8.37 10.63
C ARG A 35 -32.36 7.12 9.85
N SER A 36 -32.11 7.08 8.53
CA SER A 36 -32.35 5.87 7.75
C SER A 36 -31.43 4.73 8.16
N ILE A 37 -30.15 5.01 8.43
CA ILE A 37 -29.19 4.01 8.95
C ILE A 37 -29.65 3.45 10.29
N LEU A 38 -30.00 4.32 11.24
CA LEU A 38 -30.42 3.90 12.57
C LEU A 38 -31.73 3.11 12.53
N TRP A 39 -32.64 3.47 11.62
CA TRP A 39 -33.88 2.72 11.39
C TRP A 39 -33.58 1.35 10.79
N GLU A 40 -32.70 1.25 9.79
CA GLU A 40 -32.30 -0.02 9.17
C GLU A 40 -31.66 -0.95 10.20
N GLU A 41 -30.70 -0.46 11.00
CA GLU A 41 -30.06 -1.25 12.06
C GLU A 41 -31.06 -1.75 13.11
N LYS A 42 -31.95 -0.86 13.59
CA LYS A 42 -32.97 -1.23 14.57
C LYS A 42 -34.02 -2.17 14.00
N PHE A 43 -34.46 -1.94 12.76
CA PHE A 43 -35.39 -2.81 12.06
C PHE A 43 -34.81 -4.21 11.92
N LEU A 44 -33.57 -4.35 11.47
CA LEU A 44 -32.86 -5.63 11.40
C LEU A 44 -32.75 -6.30 12.77
N ALA A 45 -32.27 -5.59 13.80
CA ALA A 45 -32.11 -6.16 15.13
C ALA A 45 -33.45 -6.64 15.74
N HIS A 46 -34.55 -5.94 15.45
CA HIS A 46 -35.86 -6.26 15.99
C HIS A 46 -36.61 -7.32 15.17
N PHE A 47 -36.49 -7.29 13.85
CA PHE A 47 -37.09 -8.26 12.92
C PHE A 47 -36.41 -9.63 13.02
N LEU A 48 -35.07 -9.67 13.12
CA LEU A 48 -34.32 -10.91 13.31
C LEU A 48 -34.62 -11.58 14.66
N LYS A 49 -34.79 -10.79 15.73
CA LYS A 49 -35.23 -11.32 17.03
C LYS A 49 -36.66 -11.87 17.02
N GLY A 50 -37.54 -11.31 16.18
CA GLY A 50 -38.94 -11.73 16.07
C GLY A 50 -39.17 -13.02 15.26
N LEU A 51 -38.19 -13.42 14.44
CA LEU A 51 -38.30 -14.57 13.52
C LEU A 51 -37.55 -15.83 14.03
N GLY A 52 -37.19 -15.88 15.31
CA GLY A 52 -36.37 -16.91 15.94
C GLY A 52 -37.01 -18.31 16.00
N GLU A 53 -37.36 -18.88 14.86
CA GLU A 53 -37.66 -20.30 14.69
C GLU A 53 -36.34 -21.06 14.44
N PRO A 54 -36.00 -22.10 15.23
CA PRO A 54 -34.71 -22.79 15.17
C PRO A 54 -34.46 -23.55 13.85
N SER A 55 -35.45 -23.66 12.98
CA SER A 55 -35.36 -24.38 11.70
C SER A 55 -35.14 -23.47 10.47
N LEU A 56 -35.09 -22.15 10.61
CA LEU A 56 -35.03 -21.22 9.48
C LEU A 56 -33.78 -20.32 9.51
N ASN A 57 -32.86 -20.56 8.58
CA ASN A 57 -31.70 -19.68 8.36
C ASN A 57 -32.07 -18.54 7.42
N ILE A 58 -32.21 -17.31 7.95
CA ILE A 58 -32.52 -16.11 7.18
C ILE A 58 -31.26 -15.26 7.02
N ALA A 59 -30.83 -15.03 5.78
CA ALA A 59 -29.80 -14.06 5.44
C ALA A 59 -30.46 -12.82 4.82
N MET A 60 -30.11 -11.62 5.30
CA MET A 60 -30.61 -10.36 4.73
C MET A 60 -29.46 -9.51 4.21
N TYR A 61 -29.69 -8.88 3.06
CA TYR A 61 -28.75 -8.01 2.37
C TYR A 61 -29.39 -6.64 2.14
N HIS A 62 -28.64 -5.57 2.43
CA HIS A 62 -29.00 -4.20 2.09
C HIS A 62 -27.86 -3.52 1.32
N SER A 63 -28.13 -2.36 0.71
CA SER A 63 -27.20 -1.68 -0.21
C SER A 63 -25.83 -1.34 0.38
N ARG A 64 -25.72 -1.26 1.71
CA ARG A 64 -24.51 -0.90 2.46
C ARG A 64 -23.87 -2.06 3.21
N THR A 65 -24.49 -3.25 3.21
CA THR A 65 -23.96 -4.41 3.96
C THR A 65 -22.57 -4.77 3.45
N ALA A 66 -22.39 -4.84 2.13
CA ALA A 66 -21.11 -5.15 1.53
C ALA A 66 -20.01 -4.15 1.94
N GLU A 67 -20.30 -2.84 1.91
CA GLU A 67 -19.35 -1.81 2.32
C GLU A 67 -19.01 -1.89 3.82
N GLN A 68 -20.02 -2.13 4.66
CA GLN A 68 -19.86 -2.25 6.11
C GLN A 68 -19.01 -3.46 6.47
N GLU A 69 -19.29 -4.62 5.88
CA GLU A 69 -18.57 -5.86 6.14
C GLU A 69 -17.10 -5.75 5.69
N ILE A 70 -16.82 -5.16 4.52
CA ILE A 70 -15.44 -4.96 4.08
C ILE A 70 -14.70 -4.01 5.03
N ARG A 71 -15.36 -2.94 5.51
CA ARG A 71 -14.77 -2.02 6.47
C ARG A 71 -14.50 -2.71 7.81
N ASN A 72 -15.45 -3.47 8.34
CA ASN A 72 -15.29 -4.23 9.58
C ASN A 72 -14.16 -5.25 9.46
N ASN A 73 -14.07 -5.96 8.33
CA ASN A 73 -12.98 -6.87 8.03
C ASN A 73 -11.62 -6.16 7.95
N THR A 74 -11.58 -4.94 7.40
CA THR A 74 -10.32 -4.17 7.39
C THR A 74 -9.88 -3.79 8.81
N LEU A 75 -10.84 -3.43 9.67
CA LEU A 75 -10.55 -3.09 11.06
C LEU A 75 -10.12 -4.31 11.89
N SER A 76 -10.67 -5.50 11.61
CA SER A 76 -10.26 -6.73 12.30
C SER A 76 -8.85 -7.17 11.92
N VAL A 77 -8.35 -6.82 10.73
CA VAL A 77 -6.99 -7.13 10.26
C VAL A 77 -5.94 -6.17 10.85
N PHE A 78 -6.33 -4.96 11.22
CA PHE A 78 -5.44 -3.92 11.76
C PHE A 78 -4.49 -4.39 12.90
N PRO A 79 -4.93 -5.12 13.94
CA PRO A 79 -4.03 -5.59 15.01
C PRO A 79 -2.94 -6.56 14.52
N TYR A 80 -3.18 -7.28 13.41
CA TYR A 80 -2.19 -8.20 12.85
C TYR A 80 -1.10 -7.48 12.06
N PHE A 81 -1.28 -6.19 11.71
CA PHE A 81 -0.32 -5.42 10.92
C PHE A 81 1.09 -5.42 11.51
N THR A 82 1.22 -5.22 12.84
CA THR A 82 2.52 -5.20 13.52
C THR A 82 3.24 -6.56 13.41
N VAL A 83 2.50 -7.66 13.59
CA VAL A 83 3.06 -9.01 13.47
C VAL A 83 3.54 -9.26 12.05
N THR A 84 2.76 -8.87 11.05
CA THR A 84 3.11 -9.13 9.65
C THR A 84 4.30 -8.30 9.20
N VAL A 85 4.38 -7.02 9.59
CA VAL A 85 5.57 -6.18 9.34
C VAL A 85 6.81 -6.79 9.98
N PHE A 86 6.69 -7.30 11.22
CA PHE A 86 7.79 -7.97 11.90
C PHE A 86 8.24 -9.23 11.15
N VAL A 87 7.32 -10.11 10.78
CA VAL A 87 7.63 -11.36 10.04
C VAL A 87 8.27 -11.05 8.69
N ILE A 88 7.71 -10.11 7.92
CA ILE A 88 8.25 -9.68 6.63
C ILE A 88 9.65 -9.10 6.80
N THR A 89 9.86 -8.26 7.83
CA THR A 89 11.18 -7.67 8.10
C THR A 89 12.20 -8.75 8.44
N VAL A 90 11.88 -9.69 9.33
CA VAL A 90 12.76 -10.80 9.68
C VAL A 90 13.07 -11.66 8.46
N PHE A 91 12.05 -11.98 7.65
CA PHE A 91 12.23 -12.75 6.41
C PHE A 91 13.12 -12.01 5.39
N CYS A 92 12.92 -10.70 5.20
CA CYS A 92 13.77 -9.86 4.37
C CYS A 92 15.22 -9.87 4.84
N LEU A 93 15.44 -9.65 6.14
CA LEU A 93 16.79 -9.62 6.70
C LEU A 93 17.46 -10.99 6.57
N ALA A 94 16.75 -12.06 6.89
CA ALA A 94 17.23 -13.44 6.81
C ALA A 94 17.58 -13.85 5.37
N SER A 95 16.71 -13.55 4.40
CA SER A 95 16.90 -13.90 2.98
C SER A 95 18.08 -13.15 2.35
N VAL A 96 18.40 -11.96 2.86
CA VAL A 96 19.49 -11.14 2.34
C VAL A 96 20.83 -11.43 3.05
N THR A 97 20.80 -12.03 4.25
CA THR A 97 21.96 -12.66 4.90
C THR A 97 22.25 -14.05 4.31
N LEU A 98 22.68 -14.10 3.06
CA LEU A 98 23.18 -15.34 2.44
C LEU A 98 24.60 -15.64 2.96
N GLY A 99 24.71 -16.21 4.17
CA GLY A 99 25.86 -17.00 4.68
C GLY A 99 27.24 -16.33 4.83
N ASP A 100 27.53 -15.25 4.11
CA ASP A 100 28.83 -14.59 4.01
C ASP A 100 28.77 -13.16 4.58
N CYS A 101 29.68 -12.82 5.49
CA CYS A 101 29.73 -11.52 6.17
C CYS A 101 29.98 -10.32 5.24
N VAL A 102 30.58 -10.54 4.07
CA VAL A 102 30.88 -9.51 3.05
C VAL A 102 29.79 -9.41 1.98
N ARG A 103 29.07 -10.50 1.70
CA ARG A 103 28.00 -10.55 0.68
C ARG A 103 26.62 -10.28 1.23
N SER A 104 26.44 -10.43 2.54
CA SER A 104 25.24 -9.99 3.24
C SER A 104 24.91 -8.55 2.81
N LYS A 105 23.67 -8.31 2.40
CA LYS A 105 23.16 -7.02 1.90
C LYS A 105 22.05 -6.47 2.80
N THR A 106 22.10 -6.78 4.10
CA THR A 106 21.08 -6.44 5.11
C THR A 106 20.59 -4.99 5.02
N TRP A 107 21.48 -4.03 4.70
CA TRP A 107 21.11 -2.63 4.50
C TRP A 107 20.11 -2.42 3.36
N LEU A 108 20.23 -3.15 2.24
CA LEU A 108 19.32 -3.03 1.11
C LEU A 108 17.90 -3.53 1.44
N GLY A 109 17.77 -4.52 2.32
CA GLY A 109 16.46 -4.95 2.83
C GLY A 109 15.76 -3.84 3.62
N LEU A 110 16.50 -3.10 4.47
CA LEU A 110 15.97 -1.94 5.18
C LEU A 110 15.61 -0.80 4.23
N VAL A 111 16.46 -0.54 3.24
CA VAL A 111 16.18 0.48 2.21
C VAL A 111 14.90 0.17 1.44
N ALA A 112 14.62 -1.10 1.12
CA ALA A 112 13.38 -1.50 0.44
C ALA A 112 12.12 -1.21 1.27
N ILE A 113 12.18 -1.47 2.58
CA ILE A 113 11.08 -1.16 3.50
C ILE A 113 10.86 0.36 3.57
N ILE A 114 11.96 1.12 3.73
CA ILE A 114 11.92 2.58 3.80
C ILE A 114 11.41 3.20 2.49
N SER A 115 11.88 2.72 1.34
CA SER A 115 11.47 3.25 0.03
C SER A 115 9.97 3.02 -0.22
N SER A 116 9.46 1.84 0.11
CA SER A 116 8.02 1.53 -0.02
C SER A 116 7.15 2.35 0.94
N ALA A 117 7.62 2.56 2.18
CA ALA A 117 6.94 3.43 3.13
C ALA A 117 6.89 4.90 2.64
N LEU A 118 8.03 5.43 2.15
CA LEU A 118 8.10 6.78 1.58
C LEU A 118 7.21 6.91 0.34
N ALA A 119 7.20 5.92 -0.55
CA ALA A 119 6.33 5.91 -1.72
C ALA A 119 4.85 5.97 -1.33
N SER A 120 4.42 5.16 -0.37
CA SER A 120 3.07 5.17 0.16
C SER A 120 2.71 6.53 0.77
N LEU A 121 3.60 7.11 1.58
CA LEU A 121 3.39 8.42 2.19
C LEU A 121 3.27 9.53 1.12
N THR A 122 4.11 9.50 0.09
CA THR A 122 4.05 10.49 -1.00
C THR A 122 2.74 10.38 -1.79
N ALA A 123 2.31 9.17 -2.14
CA ALA A 123 1.05 8.96 -2.85
C ALA A 123 -0.17 9.41 -2.02
N PHE A 124 -0.19 9.07 -0.74
CA PHE A 124 -1.25 9.49 0.18
C PHE A 124 -1.25 11.02 0.35
N GLY A 125 -0.07 11.62 0.50
CA GLY A 125 0.10 13.07 0.60
C GLY A 125 -0.44 13.80 -0.63
N ILE A 126 -0.12 13.32 -1.84
CA ILE A 126 -0.61 13.89 -3.10
C ILE A 126 -2.14 13.81 -3.17
N LEU A 127 -2.72 12.64 -2.88
CA LEU A 127 -4.17 12.44 -2.97
C LEU A 127 -4.94 13.25 -1.92
N MET A 128 -4.42 13.33 -0.69
CA MET A 128 -5.01 14.19 0.35
C MET A 128 -4.91 15.66 -0.03
N HIS A 129 -3.79 16.09 -0.64
CA HIS A 129 -3.65 17.45 -1.15
C HIS A 129 -4.64 17.76 -2.28
N CYS A 130 -4.95 16.78 -3.14
CA CYS A 130 -6.00 16.87 -4.15
C CYS A 130 -7.44 16.79 -3.61
N GLY A 131 -7.63 16.70 -2.29
CA GLY A 131 -8.96 16.69 -1.65
C GLY A 131 -9.69 15.34 -1.69
N VAL A 132 -8.99 14.25 -1.97
CA VAL A 132 -9.57 12.90 -1.92
C VAL A 132 -9.74 12.49 -0.45
N PRO A 133 -10.94 12.00 -0.03
CA PRO A 133 -11.18 11.66 1.37
C PRO A 133 -10.42 10.39 1.78
N MET A 134 -9.79 10.41 2.95
CA MET A 134 -9.18 9.21 3.53
C MET A 134 -10.26 8.36 4.20
N ILE A 135 -10.47 7.14 3.69
CA ILE A 135 -11.43 6.16 4.22
C ILE A 135 -10.68 5.15 5.07
N GLY A 136 -11.32 4.56 6.08
CA GLY A 136 -10.71 3.55 6.96
C GLY A 136 -10.08 2.36 6.21
N MET A 137 -10.58 2.00 5.03
CA MET A 137 -9.99 0.96 4.18
C MET A 137 -8.56 1.30 3.74
N ASN A 138 -8.26 2.59 3.51
CA ASN A 138 -6.95 3.05 3.07
C ASN A 138 -5.86 2.81 4.13
N MET A 139 -6.23 2.56 5.39
CA MET A 139 -5.25 2.18 6.43
C MET A 139 -4.56 0.85 6.13
N ALA A 140 -5.18 -0.03 5.33
CA ALA A 140 -4.57 -1.28 4.89
C ALA A 140 -3.70 -1.14 3.63
N ALA A 141 -3.79 -0.02 2.89
CA ALA A 141 -3.03 0.14 1.65
C ALA A 141 -1.50 0.15 1.85
N PRO A 142 -0.92 0.81 2.89
CA PRO A 142 0.52 0.74 3.14
C PRO A 142 1.05 -0.68 3.35
N PHE A 143 0.22 -1.57 3.91
CA PHE A 143 0.57 -2.99 4.04
C PHE A 143 0.77 -3.66 2.68
N LEU A 144 -0.17 -3.44 1.77
CA LEU A 144 -0.09 -3.96 0.41
C LEU A 144 1.13 -3.40 -0.33
N MET A 145 1.41 -2.11 -0.15
CA MET A 145 2.56 -1.46 -0.77
C MET A 145 3.90 -1.98 -0.27
N LEU A 146 4.01 -2.29 1.03
CA LEU A 146 5.20 -2.95 1.58
C LEU A 146 5.45 -4.30 0.89
N GLY A 147 4.39 -5.11 0.70
CA GLY A 147 4.49 -6.39 -0.01
C GLY A 147 5.01 -6.22 -1.44
N ILE A 148 4.42 -5.30 -2.21
CA ILE A 148 4.82 -5.04 -3.61
C ILE A 148 6.26 -4.53 -3.69
N GLY A 149 6.63 -3.54 -2.87
CA GLY A 149 7.98 -2.96 -2.92
C GLY A 149 9.07 -3.94 -2.49
N ILE A 150 8.76 -4.86 -1.58
CA ILE A 150 9.69 -5.92 -1.16
C ILE A 150 9.87 -6.97 -2.25
N ASP A 151 8.79 -7.36 -2.94
CA ASP A 151 8.86 -8.27 -4.09
C ASP A 151 9.81 -7.71 -5.18
N ASP A 152 9.62 -6.45 -5.56
CA ASP A 152 10.47 -5.76 -6.54
C ASP A 152 11.95 -5.69 -6.09
N ALA A 153 12.19 -5.48 -4.80
CA ALA A 153 13.53 -5.50 -4.23
C ALA A 153 14.18 -6.89 -4.28
N PHE A 154 13.42 -7.94 -3.99
CA PHE A 154 13.93 -9.32 -4.09
C PHE A 154 14.25 -9.72 -5.53
N VAL A 155 13.39 -9.38 -6.49
CA VAL A 155 13.66 -9.63 -7.91
C VAL A 155 14.95 -8.92 -8.35
N THR A 156 15.12 -7.66 -7.97
CA THR A 156 16.33 -6.88 -8.28
C THR A 156 17.58 -7.45 -7.61
N LEU A 157 17.48 -7.83 -6.33
CA LEU A 157 18.59 -8.45 -5.60
C LEU A 157 18.95 -9.80 -6.19
N SER A 158 17.98 -10.62 -6.58
CA SER A 158 18.22 -11.92 -7.21
C SER A 158 19.01 -11.76 -8.52
N ALA A 159 18.60 -10.81 -9.37
CA ALA A 159 19.35 -10.47 -10.58
C ALA A 159 20.77 -9.96 -10.26
N TRP A 160 20.92 -9.10 -9.25
CA TRP A 160 22.25 -8.62 -8.82
C TRP A 160 23.17 -9.75 -8.37
N HIS A 161 22.66 -10.76 -7.66
CA HIS A 161 23.45 -11.90 -7.19
C HIS A 161 23.90 -12.82 -8.33
N ARG A 162 23.19 -12.84 -9.46
CA ARG A 162 23.59 -13.59 -10.67
C ARG A 162 24.71 -12.91 -11.45
N THR A 163 24.94 -11.61 -11.24
CA THR A 163 26.04 -10.88 -11.90
C THR A 163 27.41 -11.30 -11.37
N ARG A 164 28.44 -11.21 -12.21
CA ARG A 164 29.82 -11.56 -11.83
C ARG A 164 30.40 -10.50 -10.90
N PRO A 165 30.93 -10.87 -9.71
CA PRO A 165 31.49 -9.90 -8.76
C PRO A 165 32.70 -9.11 -9.26
N GLN A 166 33.44 -9.65 -10.24
CA GLN A 166 34.64 -9.05 -10.80
C GLN A 166 34.35 -7.88 -11.76
N ASP A 167 33.13 -7.85 -12.32
CA ASP A 167 32.72 -6.83 -13.29
C ASP A 167 32.59 -5.47 -12.61
N SER A 168 32.70 -4.40 -13.40
CA SER A 168 32.56 -3.04 -12.87
C SER A 168 31.14 -2.82 -12.31
N VAL A 169 30.99 -1.99 -11.26
CA VAL A 169 29.66 -1.68 -10.68
C VAL A 169 28.69 -1.17 -11.75
N ARG A 170 29.19 -0.39 -12.72
CA ARG A 170 28.39 0.12 -13.84
C ARG A 170 27.83 -1.02 -14.70
N GLU A 171 28.65 -2.00 -15.02
CA GLU A 171 28.28 -3.15 -15.85
C GLU A 171 27.32 -4.09 -15.10
N ARG A 172 27.60 -4.37 -13.82
CA ARG A 172 26.69 -5.14 -12.96
C ARG A 172 25.32 -4.47 -12.83
N MET A 173 25.29 -3.14 -12.64
CA MET A 173 24.03 -2.38 -12.60
C MET A 173 23.28 -2.46 -13.93
N ALA A 174 23.98 -2.28 -15.05
CA ALA A 174 23.38 -2.37 -16.38
C ALA A 174 22.78 -3.76 -16.64
N GLN A 175 23.51 -4.82 -16.32
CA GLN A 175 23.03 -6.19 -16.47
C GLN A 175 21.84 -6.49 -15.55
N THR A 176 21.91 -6.06 -14.29
CA THR A 176 20.83 -6.24 -13.31
C THR A 176 19.56 -5.56 -13.79
N TYR A 177 19.63 -4.29 -14.20
CA TYR A 177 18.47 -3.55 -14.69
C TYR A 177 17.93 -4.10 -16.01
N ALA A 178 18.80 -4.57 -16.91
CA ALA A 178 18.36 -5.19 -18.16
C ALA A 178 17.48 -6.43 -17.93
N GLU A 179 17.74 -7.20 -16.87
CA GLU A 179 16.95 -8.38 -16.50
C GLU A 179 15.77 -8.03 -15.59
N SER A 180 16.02 -7.35 -14.46
CA SER A 180 15.00 -7.15 -13.42
C SER A 180 14.05 -5.99 -13.70
N ALA A 181 14.52 -4.89 -14.29
CA ALA A 181 13.70 -3.69 -14.44
C ALA A 181 12.55 -3.91 -15.44
N VAL A 182 12.75 -4.74 -16.47
CA VAL A 182 11.69 -5.11 -17.41
C VAL A 182 10.57 -5.88 -16.71
N SER A 183 10.92 -6.89 -15.90
CA SER A 183 9.95 -7.66 -15.12
C SER A 183 9.16 -6.77 -14.16
N ILE A 184 9.85 -5.90 -13.41
CA ILE A 184 9.26 -4.99 -12.42
C ILE A 184 8.36 -3.94 -13.11
N SER A 185 8.75 -3.46 -14.29
CA SER A 185 7.93 -2.51 -15.06
C SER A 185 6.62 -3.16 -15.50
N ILE A 186 6.68 -4.41 -15.97
CA ILE A 186 5.48 -5.16 -16.37
C ILE A 186 4.56 -5.36 -15.17
N THR A 187 5.06 -5.86 -14.05
CA THR A 187 4.24 -6.07 -12.84
C THR A 187 3.66 -4.75 -12.32
N SER A 188 4.45 -3.69 -12.26
CA SER A 188 4.00 -2.35 -11.81
C SER A 188 2.92 -1.76 -12.71
N ILE A 189 3.10 -1.83 -14.04
CA ILE A 189 2.11 -1.34 -15.01
C ILE A 189 0.83 -2.14 -14.90
N THR A 190 0.93 -3.47 -14.83
CA THR A 190 -0.25 -4.34 -14.66
C THR A 190 -0.96 -4.03 -13.36
N ASN A 191 -0.27 -3.93 -12.22
CA ASN A 191 -0.85 -3.57 -10.93
C ASN A 191 -1.53 -2.20 -10.98
N MET A 192 -0.88 -1.20 -11.58
CA MET A 192 -1.44 0.14 -11.76
C MET A 192 -2.75 0.09 -12.57
N ILE A 193 -2.77 -0.61 -13.71
CA ILE A 193 -3.96 -0.77 -14.54
C ILE A 193 -5.05 -1.52 -13.78
N SER A 194 -4.73 -2.62 -13.09
CA SER A 194 -5.68 -3.39 -12.29
C SER A 194 -6.34 -2.54 -11.20
N PHE A 195 -5.57 -1.71 -10.48
CA PHE A 195 -6.13 -0.81 -9.48
C PHE A 195 -6.94 0.31 -10.13
N PHE A 196 -6.52 0.88 -11.26
CA PHE A 196 -7.34 1.86 -11.98
C PHE A 196 -8.66 1.27 -12.49
N VAL A 197 -8.67 0.04 -13.00
CA VAL A 197 -9.91 -0.66 -13.37
C VAL A 197 -10.81 -0.83 -12.15
N GLY A 198 -10.23 -1.09 -10.97
CA GLY A 198 -10.95 -1.14 -9.69
C GLY A 198 -11.71 0.15 -9.35
N THR A 199 -11.30 1.31 -9.89
CA THR A 199 -12.01 2.58 -9.68
C THR A 199 -13.37 2.66 -10.38
N PHE A 200 -13.66 1.78 -11.35
CA PHE A 200 -14.98 1.70 -12.01
C PHE A 200 -16.01 0.89 -11.21
N THR A 201 -15.63 0.26 -10.11
CA THR A 201 -16.51 -0.54 -9.24
C THR A 201 -17.72 0.27 -8.75
N TYR A 202 -18.88 -0.33 -8.51
CA TYR A 202 -20.08 0.39 -8.01
C TYR A 202 -19.88 1.04 -6.62
N PHE A 203 -19.12 0.40 -5.74
CA PHE A 203 -18.93 0.82 -4.34
C PHE A 203 -17.94 1.99 -4.19
N SER A 204 -18.42 3.13 -3.72
CA SER A 204 -17.62 4.36 -3.55
C SER A 204 -16.37 4.16 -2.68
N SER A 205 -16.47 3.42 -1.57
CA SER A 205 -15.31 3.11 -0.72
C SER A 205 -14.20 2.34 -1.45
N VAL A 206 -14.57 1.39 -2.32
CA VAL A 206 -13.62 0.61 -3.12
C VAL A 206 -13.01 1.49 -4.20
N ARG A 207 -13.78 2.39 -4.83
CA ARG A 207 -13.25 3.32 -5.83
C ARG A 207 -12.11 4.16 -5.28
N VAL A 208 -12.33 4.78 -4.12
CA VAL A 208 -11.33 5.61 -3.45
C VAL A 208 -10.13 4.77 -3.05
N PHE A 209 -10.34 3.60 -2.44
CA PHE A 209 -9.24 2.70 -2.07
C PHE A 209 -8.37 2.29 -3.27
N CYS A 210 -8.99 1.89 -4.38
CA CYS A 210 -8.32 1.53 -5.61
C CYS A 210 -7.56 2.72 -6.23
N LEU A 211 -8.10 3.93 -6.14
CA LEU A 211 -7.39 5.14 -6.56
C LEU A 211 -6.12 5.37 -5.73
N TYR A 212 -6.21 5.21 -4.40
CA TYR A 212 -5.04 5.28 -3.51
C TYR A 212 -3.98 4.24 -3.86
N LEU A 213 -4.39 3.00 -4.10
CA LEU A 213 -3.46 1.93 -4.49
C LEU A 213 -2.82 2.17 -5.86
N GLY A 214 -3.58 2.60 -6.86
CA GLY A 214 -3.05 2.88 -8.21
C GLY A 214 -1.95 3.94 -8.20
N ILE A 215 -2.17 5.06 -7.50
CA ILE A 215 -1.15 6.11 -7.36
C ILE A 215 0.02 5.65 -6.47
N SER A 216 -0.25 4.86 -5.43
CA SER A 216 0.80 4.32 -4.57
C SER A 216 1.73 3.37 -5.32
N VAL A 217 1.21 2.51 -6.19
CA VAL A 217 2.01 1.63 -7.06
C VAL A 217 2.88 2.44 -8.01
N LEU A 218 2.32 3.48 -8.64
CA LEU A 218 3.10 4.35 -9.51
C LEU A 218 4.26 5.01 -8.74
N MET A 219 4.00 5.57 -7.56
CA MET A 219 5.06 6.16 -6.74
C MET A 219 6.07 5.11 -6.27
N THR A 220 5.62 3.90 -5.92
CA THR A 220 6.51 2.81 -5.48
C THR A 220 7.47 2.41 -6.59
N TYR A 221 6.99 2.30 -7.83
CA TYR A 221 7.85 2.05 -8.99
C TYR A 221 8.91 3.16 -9.17
N VAL A 222 8.51 4.44 -9.07
CA VAL A 222 9.45 5.57 -9.21
C VAL A 222 10.51 5.56 -8.11
N TRP A 223 10.10 5.40 -6.85
CA TRP A 223 11.02 5.34 -5.71
C TRP A 223 11.92 4.09 -5.77
N HIS A 224 11.42 2.97 -6.29
CA HIS A 224 12.20 1.76 -6.46
C HIS A 224 13.32 1.94 -7.49
N ILE A 225 12.98 2.38 -8.70
CA ILE A 225 13.97 2.57 -9.77
C ILE A 225 15.02 3.62 -9.39
N THR A 226 14.62 4.68 -8.68
CA THR A 226 15.52 5.79 -8.32
C THR A 226 16.28 5.57 -7.02
N LEU A 227 15.59 5.49 -5.88
CA LEU A 227 16.20 5.43 -4.54
C LEU A 227 16.82 4.05 -4.29
N PHE A 228 16.05 2.98 -4.48
CA PHE A 228 16.58 1.63 -4.26
C PHE A 228 17.71 1.31 -5.24
N GLY A 229 17.56 1.72 -6.51
CA GLY A 229 18.62 1.68 -7.52
C GLY A 229 19.91 2.38 -7.12
N ALA A 230 19.81 3.62 -6.63
CA ALA A 230 20.97 4.38 -6.17
C ALA A 230 21.66 3.69 -4.98
N CYS A 231 20.88 3.20 -4.01
CA CYS A 231 21.41 2.46 -2.86
C CYS A 231 22.08 1.14 -3.28
N LEU A 232 21.53 0.43 -4.27
CA LEU A 232 22.14 -0.77 -4.83
C LEU A 232 23.50 -0.45 -5.48
N ALA A 233 23.59 0.64 -6.25
CA ALA A 233 24.85 1.08 -6.85
C ALA A 233 25.90 1.44 -5.78
N LEU A 234 25.49 2.11 -4.70
CA LEU A 234 26.36 2.41 -3.57
C LEU A 234 26.83 1.14 -2.85
N SER A 235 25.92 0.19 -2.63
CA SER A 235 26.25 -1.12 -2.05
C SER A 235 27.25 -1.89 -2.93
N GLY A 236 27.09 -1.87 -4.25
CA GLY A 236 28.05 -2.46 -5.17
C GLY A 236 29.44 -1.82 -5.12
N ARG A 237 29.53 -0.50 -4.89
CA ARG A 237 30.82 0.18 -4.67
C ARG A 237 31.46 -0.24 -3.35
N ALA A 238 30.68 -0.38 -2.28
CA ALA A 238 31.16 -0.86 -0.99
C ALA A 238 31.64 -2.32 -1.06
N GLU A 239 30.93 -3.18 -1.80
CA GLU A 239 31.31 -4.57 -2.07
C GLU A 239 32.67 -4.66 -2.79
N LYS A 240 32.89 -3.80 -3.80
CA LYS A 240 34.19 -3.72 -4.50
C LYS A 240 35.34 -3.30 -3.59
N GLN A 241 35.05 -2.51 -2.54
CA GLN A 241 36.05 -2.08 -1.56
C GLN A 241 36.27 -3.10 -0.41
N GLN A 242 35.61 -4.27 -0.47
CA GLN A 242 35.64 -5.32 0.57
C GLN A 242 35.26 -4.79 1.96
N LEU A 243 34.32 -3.85 2.01
CA LEU A 243 33.83 -3.32 3.28
C LEU A 243 32.81 -4.27 3.90
N HIS A 244 32.90 -4.48 5.21
CA HIS A 244 31.91 -5.21 5.99
C HIS A 244 30.57 -4.49 5.95
N ASN A 245 29.49 -5.19 5.61
CA ASN A 245 28.18 -4.58 5.32
C ASN A 245 27.57 -3.81 6.51
N ILE A 246 27.91 -4.15 7.76
CA ILE A 246 27.34 -3.50 8.97
C ILE A 246 28.28 -2.44 9.55
N THR A 247 29.60 -2.67 9.49
CA THR A 247 30.60 -1.85 10.19
C THR A 247 31.37 -0.93 9.24
N CYS A 248 31.16 -1.05 7.92
CA CYS A 248 31.86 -0.29 6.87
C CYS A 248 33.40 -0.33 7.01
N LYS A 249 33.94 -1.33 7.71
CA LYS A 249 35.38 -1.56 7.88
C LYS A 249 35.85 -2.55 6.83
N ARG A 250 37.05 -2.35 6.26
CA ARG A 250 37.62 -3.26 5.27
C ARG A 250 37.89 -4.63 5.92
N VAL A 251 37.36 -5.69 5.31
CA VAL A 251 37.58 -7.08 5.71
C VAL A 251 38.77 -7.62 4.90
N LYS A 252 39.71 -8.31 5.56
CA LYS A 252 40.81 -9.00 4.87
C LYS A 252 40.23 -10.23 4.15
N SER A 253 40.64 -10.46 2.90
CA SER A 253 40.23 -11.65 2.14
C SER A 253 40.77 -12.92 2.79
N SER A 254 39.93 -13.96 2.89
CA SER A 254 40.27 -15.27 3.47
C SER A 254 41.35 -16.06 2.71
N SER A 255 41.97 -15.49 1.66
CA SER A 255 43.10 -16.07 0.92
C SER A 255 44.47 -15.65 1.48
N GLU A 256 44.51 -14.90 2.58
CA GLU A 256 45.74 -14.52 3.32
C GLU A 256 45.62 -14.88 4.82
N SER A 257 45.19 -16.10 5.12
CA SER A 257 45.22 -16.68 6.48
C SER A 257 45.49 -18.17 6.40
#